data_AF-A0A5X9FM91-F1
#
_entry.id   AF-A0A5X9FM91-F1
#
_cell.length_a   1.000
_cell.length_b   1.000
_cell.length_c   1.000
_cell.angle_alpha   90.00
_cell.angle_beta   90.00
_cell.angle_gamma   90.00
#
_symmetry.space_group_name_H-M   'P 1'
#
loop_
_entity.id
_entity.type
_entity.pdbx_description
1 polymer ?
#
loop_
_entity_poly.entity_id
_entity_poly.type
_entity_poly.pdbx_seq_one_letter_code
_entity_poly.pdbx_strand_id
1 'polypeptide(L)' 'MLAKRIIPCLDVRDGQVVKGVQFRNHEIIGDIVPLAKRYADEGAD' A
#
# COMPACT_ATOMS: atom_id res chain seq x y z
N MET A 1 9.26 -20.98 -16.79
CA MET A 1 8.41 -19.76 -16.91
C MET A 1 8.55 -19.00 -15.60
N LEU A 2 8.73 -17.67 -15.63
CA LEU A 2 8.73 -16.89 -14.39
C LEU A 2 7.35 -16.94 -13.72
N ALA A 3 7.31 -16.91 -12.39
CA ALA A 3 6.07 -16.85 -11.64
C ALA A 3 5.31 -15.54 -11.92
N LYS A 4 3.99 -15.56 -11.73
CA LYS A 4 3.17 -14.34 -11.77
C LYS A 4 3.38 -13.57 -10.45
N ARG A 5 3.38 -12.23 -10.54
CA ARG A 5 3.63 -11.34 -9.40
C ARG A 5 2.34 -10.92 -8.70
N ILE A 6 2.41 -10.71 -7.39
CA ILE A 6 1.38 -10.13 -6.54
C ILE A 6 1.91 -8.78 -6.00
N ILE A 7 1.35 -7.68 -6.52
CA ILE A 7 1.87 -6.31 -6.25
C ILE A 7 0.82 -5.51 -5.46
N PRO A 8 1.07 -5.14 -4.20
CA PRO A 8 0.20 -4.24 -3.43
C PRO A 8 0.40 -2.79 -3.84
N CYS A 9 -0.67 -1.98 -3.77
CA CYS A 9 -0.63 -0.55 -4.07
C CYS A 9 -0.93 0.30 -2.82
N LEU A 10 0.04 1.13 -2.44
CA LEU A 10 -0.06 2.06 -1.33
C LEU A 10 -0.24 3.46 -1.92
N ASP A 11 -1.44 4.02 -1.82
CA ASP A 11 -1.71 5.38 -2.24
C ASP A 11 -1.20 6.32 -1.15
N VAL A 12 -0.25 7.19 -1.47
CA VAL A 12 0.41 8.06 -0.49
C VAL A 12 -0.03 9.51 -0.68
N ARG A 13 -0.41 10.15 0.42
CA ARG A 13 -0.72 11.58 0.49
C ARG A 13 -0.21 12.15 1.80
N ASP A 14 0.47 13.29 1.73
CA ASP A 14 0.99 14.01 2.91
C ASP A 14 1.82 13.12 3.86
N GLY A 15 2.60 12.19 3.28
CA GLY A 15 3.47 11.27 4.01
C GLY A 15 2.76 10.06 4.64
N GLN A 16 1.46 9.89 4.43
CA GLN A 16 0.64 8.81 4.97
C GLN A 16 0.04 7.96 3.86
N VAL A 17 -0.16 6.67 4.11
CA VAL A 17 -0.95 5.81 3.23
C VAL A 17 -2.42 6.11 3.46
N VAL A 18 -3.16 6.34 2.39
CA VAL A 18 -4.58 6.68 2.43
C VAL A 18 -5.43 5.73 1.58
N LYS A 19 -6.70 5.60 1.93
CA LYS A 19 -7.72 4.99 1.07
C LYS A 19 -8.96 5.87 1.03
N GLY A 20 -9.64 5.90 -0.11
CA GLY A 20 -10.82 6.72 -0.31
C GLY A 20 -11.54 6.35 -1.60
N VAL A 21 -12.63 7.03 -1.90
CA VAL A 21 -13.43 6.79 -3.10
C VAL A 21 -13.31 8.00 -4.01
N GLN A 22 -12.82 7.80 -5.24
CA GLN A 22 -12.71 8.88 -6.24
C GLN A 22 -12.04 10.14 -5.69
N PHE A 23 -10.94 9.98 -4.96
CA PHE A 23 -10.19 11.07 -4.31
C PHE A 23 -10.95 11.84 -3.21
N ARG A 24 -12.05 11.26 -2.69
CA ARG A 24 -12.85 11.82 -1.59
C ARG A 24 -12.77 10.93 -0.37
N ASN A 25 -12.99 11.54 0.80
CA ASN A 25 -13.05 10.87 2.10
C ASN A 25 -11.81 9.98 2.34
N HIS A 26 -10.61 10.56 2.16
CA HIS A 26 -9.37 9.84 2.40
C HIS A 26 -9.23 9.54 3.90
N GLU A 27 -9.20 8.26 4.21
CA GLU A 27 -8.88 7.75 5.54
C GLU A 27 -7.39 7.41 5.61
N ILE A 28 -6.74 7.78 6.70
CA ILE A 28 -5.35 7.43 6.97
C ILE A 28 -5.30 5.97 7.40
N ILE A 29 -4.54 5.17 6.66
CA ILE A 29 -4.32 3.76 6.95
C ILE A 29 -3.07 3.58 7.82
N GLY A 30 -2.07 4.43 7.63
CA GLY A 30 -0.87 4.47 8.47
C GLY A 30 0.40 4.84 7.70
N ASP A 31 1.53 4.58 8.34
CA ASP A 31 2.84 4.96 7.83
C ASP A 31 3.31 4.07 6.67
N ILE A 32 4.00 4.70 5.72
CA ILE A 32 4.47 4.09 4.48
C ILE A 32 5.40 2.90 4.75
N VAL A 33 6.45 3.12 5.55
CA VAL A 33 7.52 2.14 5.74
C VAL A 33 7.04 0.89 6.47
N PRO A 34 6.31 0.98 7.60
CA PRO A 34 5.78 -0.20 8.27
C PRO A 34 4.82 -1.01 7.39
N LEU A 35 3.93 -0.36 6.62
CA LEU A 35 3.00 -1.04 5.72
C LEU A 35 3.73 -1.73 4.56
N ALA A 36 4.69 -1.06 3.93
CA ALA A 36 5.49 -1.66 2.87
C ALA A 36 6.29 -2.87 3.38
N LYS A 37 6.91 -2.76 4.56
CA LYS A 37 7.64 -3.87 5.18
C LYS A 37 6.72 -5.06 5.47
N ARG A 38 5.53 -4.79 6.02
CA ARG A 38 4.54 -5.83 6.29
C ARG A 38 4.17 -6.59 5.02
N TYR A 39 3.90 -5.88 3.92
CA TYR A 39 3.57 -6.55 2.65
C TYR A 39 4.74 -7.37 2.10
N ALA A 40 5.97 -6.89 2.22
CA ALA A 40 7.16 -7.66 1.86
C ALA A 40 7.28 -8.94 2.71
N ASP A 41 7.04 -8.84 4.03
CA ASP A 41 7.04 -9.99 4.96
C ASP A 41 5.89 -10.98 4.65
N GLU A 42 4.76 -10.49 4.11
CA GLU A 42 3.62 -11.29 3.64
C GLU A 42 3.82 -11.90 2.24
N GLY A 43 4.93 -11.61 1.55
CA GLY A 43 5.30 -12.22 0.27
C GLY A 43 4.85 -11.43 -0.97
N ALA A 44 4.69 -10.12 -0.87
CA ALA A 44 4.56 -9.25 -2.04
C ALA A 44 5.83 -9.30 -2.92
N ASP A 45 5.62 -9.31 -4.25
CA ASP A 45 6.69 -9.27 -5.27
C ASP A 45 7.01 -7.84 -5.73
#